data_AF-A0A2U1CNM1-F1
#
_entry.id   AF-A0A2U1CNM1-F1
#
_cell.length_a   1.000
_cell.length_b   1.000
_cell.length_c   1.000
_cell.angle_alpha   90.00
_cell.angle_beta   90.00
_cell.angle_gamma   90.00
#
_symmetry.space_group_name_H-M   'P 1'
#
loop_
_entity.id
_entity.type
_entity.pdbx_description
1 polymer ?
#
loop_
_entity_poly.entity_id
_entity_poly.type
_entity_poly.pdbx_seq_one_letter_code
_entity_poly.pdbx_strand_id
1 'polypeptide(L)' 'MTSSKHNSRILDEMHDTALGLHNAGLISKRRMGEFDALRHLQVHEMQLEQTKRLSAFRGKLPADFRLSRDQANERD' A
#
# COMPACT_ATOMS: atom_id res chain seq x y z
N MET A 1 -18.07 -17.28 7.12
CA MET A 1 -17.82 -16.41 8.30
C MET A 1 -16.46 -16.79 8.87
N THR A 2 -15.39 -16.12 8.44
CA THR A 2 -14.06 -16.23 9.07
C THR A 2 -13.53 -14.81 9.24
N SER A 3 -14.23 -14.04 10.07
CA SER A 3 -13.73 -12.78 10.61
C SER A 3 -12.75 -13.16 11.72
N SER A 4 -11.50 -13.46 11.35
CA SER A 4 -10.42 -13.34 12.32
C SER A 4 -10.23 -11.84 12.51
N LYS A 5 -10.57 -11.34 13.69
CA LYS A 5 -10.24 -9.97 14.10
C LYS A 5 -8.72 -9.87 14.01
N HIS A 6 -8.21 -9.36 12.89
CA HIS A 6 -6.77 -9.25 12.66
C HIS A 6 -6.21 -8.21 13.63
N ASN A 7 -5.79 -8.67 14.81
CA ASN A 7 -4.97 -7.90 15.74
C ASN A 7 -3.55 -7.84 15.15
N SER A 8 -3.42 -7.17 14.00
CA SER A 8 -2.14 -6.99 13.32
C SER A 8 -1.44 -5.79 13.94
N ARG A 9 -0.44 -6.07 14.77
CA ARG A 9 0.44 -5.05 15.37
C ARG A 9 1.00 -4.08 14.32
N ILE A 10 1.28 -4.56 13.11
CA ILE A 10 1.77 -3.73 12.00
C ILE A 10 0.73 -2.68 11.61
N LEU A 11 -0.55 -3.06 11.49
CA LEU A 11 -1.59 -2.10 11.14
C LEU A 11 -1.76 -1.05 12.23
N ASP A 12 -1.63 -1.43 13.51
CA ASP A 12 -1.70 -0.49 14.64
C ASP A 12 -0.54 0.51 14.61
N GLU A 13 0.71 0.04 14.46
CA GLU A 13 1.88 0.94 14.35
C GLU A 13 1.82 1.85 13.11
N MET A 14 1.31 1.33 11.99
CA MET A 14 1.06 2.14 10.80
C MET A 14 -0.04 3.18 11.03
N HIS A 15 -1.02 2.91 11.90
CA HIS A 15 -2.03 3.91 12.28
C HIS A 15 -1.40 5.11 12.94
N ASP A 16 -0.55 4.84 13.94
CA ASP A 16 0.06 5.88 14.74
C ASP A 16 0.99 6.74 13.87
N THR A 17 1.68 6.10 12.92
CA THR A 17 2.46 6.79 11.90
C THR A 17 1.58 7.67 11.01
N ALA A 18 0.47 7.14 10.49
CA ALA A 18 -0.47 7.90 9.65
C ALA A 18 -1.10 9.07 10.41
N LEU A 19 -1.47 8.87 11.68
CA LEU A 19 -1.95 9.93 12.57
C LEU A 19 -0.89 11.01 12.76
N GLY A 20 0.38 10.63 12.97
CA GLY A 20 1.50 11.57 13.02
C GLY A 20 1.60 12.41 11.75
N LEU A 21 1.49 11.79 10.57
CA LEU A 21 1.50 12.48 9.27
C LEU A 21 0.29 13.39 9.08
N HIS A 22 -0.89 12.99 9.56
CA HIS A 22 -2.09 13.82 9.50
C HIS A 22 -1.95 15.05 10.40
N ASN A 23 -1.45 14.86 11.62
CA ASN A 23 -1.19 15.95 12.57
C ASN A 23 -0.12 16.92 12.06
N ALA A 24 0.87 16.42 11.31
CA ALA A 24 1.87 17.23 10.62
C ALA A 24 1.34 17.91 9.34
N GLY A 25 0.07 17.67 8.94
CA GLY A 25 -0.54 18.23 7.74
C GLY A 25 -0.06 17.63 6.41
N LEU A 26 0.74 16.56 6.45
CA LEU A 26 1.29 15.90 5.26
C LEU A 26 0.27 15.01 4.55
N ILE A 27 -0.73 14.51 5.28
CA ILE A 27 -1.89 13.84 4.70
C ILE A 27 -3.18 14.55 5.12
N SER A 28 -4.11 14.66 4.19
CA SER A 28 -5.39 15.32 4.44
C SER A 28 -6.34 14.42 5.23
N LYS A 29 -7.35 15.03 5.87
CA LYS A 29 -8.46 14.30 6.52
C LYS A 29 -9.12 13.28 5.59
N ARG A 30 -9.23 13.60 4.29
CA ARG A 30 -9.73 12.68 3.27
C ARG A 30 -8.85 11.42 3.17
N ARG A 31 -7.53 11.60 3.05
CA ARG A 31 -6.58 10.47 2.95
C ARG A 31 -6.55 9.65 4.24
N MET A 32 -6.67 10.27 5.41
CA MET A 32 -6.78 9.56 6.69
C MET A 32 -8.04 8.67 6.71
N GLY A 33 -9.18 9.18 6.25
CA GLY A 33 -10.42 8.38 6.16
C GLY A 33 -10.33 7.21 5.16
N GLU A 34 -9.64 7.40 4.03
CA GLU A 34 -9.37 6.31 3.07
C GLU A 34 -8.47 5.23 3.71
N PHE A 35 -7.46 5.62 4.49
CA PHE A 35 -6.59 4.71 5.21
C PHE A 35 -7.36 3.88 6.27
N ASP A 36 -8.24 4.52 7.04
CA ASP A 36 -9.08 3.83 8.03
C ASP A 36 -10.03 2.83 7.36
N ALA A 37 -10.60 3.18 6.20
CA ALA A 37 -11.42 2.26 5.43
C ALA A 37 -10.64 1.03 4.94
N LEU A 38 -9.40 1.22 4.48
CA LEU A 38 -8.54 0.13 4.00
C LEU A 38 -8.11 -0.82 5.11
N ARG A 39 -7.89 -0.32 6.33
CA ARG A 39 -7.52 -1.14 7.51
C ARG A 39 -8.56 -2.21 7.83
N HIS A 40 -9.84 -1.91 7.60
CA HIS A 40 -10.95 -2.81 7.89
C HIS A 40 -11.42 -3.61 6.67
N LEU A 41 -10.74 -3.46 5.53
CA LEU A 41 -11.07 -4.17 4.32
C LEU A 41 -10.78 -5.67 4.51
N GLN A 42 -11.80 -6.50 4.33
CA GLN A 42 -11.62 -7.95 4.30
C GLN A 42 -10.89 -8.31 3.00
N VAL A 43 -9.60 -8.61 3.12
CA VAL A 43 -8.81 -9.17 2.03
C VAL A 43 -8.93 -10.68 2.11
N HIS A 44 -9.40 -11.31 1.03
CA HIS A 44 -9.44 -12.77 0.96
C HIS A 44 -8.01 -13.33 1.00
N GLU A 45 -7.80 -14.34 1.85
CA GLU A 45 -6.50 -15.02 1.93
C GLU A 45 -6.13 -15.62 0.58
N MET A 46 -5.04 -15.14 -0.01
CA MET A 46 -4.46 -15.74 -1.19
C MET A 46 -3.61 -16.94 -0.78
N GLN A 47 -3.73 -18.04 -1.54
CA GLN A 47 -2.89 -19.22 -1.34
C GLN A 47 -1.41 -18.87 -1.59
N LEU A 48 -0.49 -19.56 -0.91
CA LEU A 48 0.95 -19.30 -0.97
C LEU A 48 1.50 -19.31 -2.42
N GLU A 49 0.96 -20.15 -3.28
CA GLU A 49 1.36 -20.22 -4.69
C GLU A 49 0.91 -18.99 -5.50
N GLN A 50 -0.21 -18.38 -5.13
CA GLN A 50 -0.69 -17.14 -5.75
C GLN A 50 0.16 -15.94 -5.28
N THR A 51 0.54 -15.90 -4.00
CA THR A 51 1.40 -14.83 -3.48
C THR A 51 2.82 -14.91 -4.04
N LYS A 52 3.38 -16.12 -4.23
CA LYS A 52 4.65 -16.33 -4.95
C LYS A 52 4.60 -15.87 -6.41
N ARG A 53 3.50 -16.16 -7.12
CA ARG A 53 3.32 -15.68 -8.51
C ARG A 53 3.27 -14.16 -8.56
N LEU A 54 2.56 -13.52 -7.62
CA LEU A 54 2.47 -12.07 -7.55
C LEU A 54 3.82 -11.42 -7.22
N SER A 55 4.61 -11.98 -6.29
CA SER A 55 5.95 -11.47 -5.97
C SER A 55 6.92 -11.62 -7.14
N ALA A 56 6.84 -12.73 -7.88
CA ALA A 56 7.61 -12.95 -9.10
C ALA A 56 7.20 -12.01 -10.24
N PHE A 57 5.91 -11.65 -10.32
CA PHE A 57 5.39 -10.67 -11.29
C PHE A 57 5.85 -9.24 -10.97
N ARG A 58 5.95 -8.86 -9.69
CA ARG A 58 6.35 -7.51 -9.26
C ARG A 58 7.77 -7.10 -9.71
N GLY A 59 8.65 -8.07 -10.02
CA GLY A 59 9.97 -7.85 -10.60
C GLY A 59 10.01 -7.86 -12.14
N LYS A 60 8.91 -8.21 -12.79
CA LYS A 60 8.73 -8.23 -14.24
C LYS A 60 7.73 -7.15 -14.63
N LEU A 61 8.05 -5.88 -14.36
CA LEU A 61 7.31 -4.81 -15.02
C LEU A 61 7.49 -4.98 -16.53
N PRO A 62 6.40 -4.92 -17.31
CA PRO A 62 6.49 -5.06 -18.75
C PRO A 62 7.30 -3.86 -19.29
N ALA A 63 8.13 -4.09 -20.32
CA ALA A 63 9.18 -3.16 -20.76
C ALA A 63 8.65 -1.75 -21.11
N ASP A 64 7.38 -1.68 -21.49
CA ASP A 64 6.53 -0.51 -21.71
C ASP A 64 6.42 0.44 -20.51
N PHE A 65 6.57 -0.06 -19.27
CA PHE A 65 6.58 0.80 -18.08
C PHE A 65 7.96 1.41 -17.74
N ARG A 66 9.03 1.06 -18.47
CA ARG A 66 10.38 1.64 -18.27
C ARG A 66 10.59 2.98 -18.98
N LEU A 67 9.63 3.47 -19.77
CA LEU A 67 9.80 4.66 -20.61
C LEU A 67 9.26 5.97 -19.99
N SER A 68 9.63 6.30 -18.75
CA SER A 68 9.33 7.64 -18.21
C SER A 68 10.33 8.20 -17.21
N ARG A 69 11.42 7.48 -16.89
CA ARG A 69 12.46 8.03 -16.00
C ARG A 69 13.59 8.78 -16.73
N ASP A 70 13.74 8.56 -18.04
CA ASP A 70 14.86 9.14 -18.81
C ASP A 70 14.54 10.49 -19.49
N GLN A 71 13.32 11.02 -19.37
CA GLN A 71 12.92 12.31 -19.96
C GLN A 71 12.90 13.49 -18.96
N ALA A 72 13.37 13.28 -17.72
CA ALA A 72 13.32 14.29 -16.66
C ALA A 72 14.69 14.85 -16.24
N ASN A 73 15.74 14.65 -17.04
CA ASN A 73 17.07 15.22 -16.78
C ASN A 73 17.70 15.85 -18.02
N GLU A 74 16.92 16.66 -18.74
CA GLU A 74 17.44 17.66 -19.69
C GLU A 74 16.48 18.85 -19.69
N ARG A 75 16.40 19.61 -18.59
CA ARG A 75 16.12 21.06 -18.52
C ARG A 75 16.44 21.54 -17.11
N ASP A 76 17.70 21.93 -16.91
CA ASP A 76 18.16 23.12 -16.20
C ASP A 76 19.66 22.98 -15.85
#